data_AF-F0G004-F1
#
_entry.id   AF-F0G004-F1
#
_cell.length_a   1.000
_cell.length_b   1.000
_cell.length_c   1.000
_cell.angle_alpha   90.00
_cell.angle_beta   90.00
_cell.angle_gamma   90.00
#
_symmetry.space_group_name_H-M   'P 1'
#
loop_
_entity.id
_entity.type
_entity.pdbx_description
1 polymer ?
#
loop_
_entity_poly.entity_id
_entity_poly.type
_entity_poly.pdbx_seq_one_letter_code
_entity_poly.pdbx_strand_id
1 'polypeptide(L)'
;RYFAGTAEERADDLRRALMDPSIEIVWLARGGFGCAHLLEHLPDEIATPKTIIGFSDATSLFCALADRPGLRLLHGPTFHSLATKVDDATRADIRAVLSGDERAALSLRHLSGAPGAVRGRLCGGNVTVLASVAGTRWSLRSRDAIVLLEDVTEFGYRLDRSLTQLRLSGAFDGARAFVLGQFTRCPIPDGADFTLEQMLVDVLGGFGLPIYSGL
;
A
#
# COMPACT_ATOMS: atom_id res chain seq x y z
N ARG A 1 -18.14 -17.36 -8.19
CA ARG A 1 -18.11 -16.05 -7.48
C ARG A 1 -16.70 -15.81 -6.98
N TYR A 2 -16.21 -14.57 -6.99
CA TYR A 2 -14.79 -14.23 -6.75
C TYR A 2 -14.43 -13.90 -5.28
N PHE A 3 -15.43 -13.86 -4.39
CA PHE A 3 -15.27 -13.40 -2.99
C PHE A 3 -15.44 -14.54 -1.98
N ALA A 4 -14.87 -14.38 -0.79
CA ALA A 4 -14.94 -15.32 0.33
C ALA A 4 -16.30 -15.37 1.03
N GLY A 5 -17.24 -14.50 0.64
CA GLY A 5 -18.59 -14.38 1.20
C GLY A 5 -19.39 -13.33 0.43
N THR A 6 -20.62 -13.08 0.87
CA THR A 6 -21.46 -11.97 0.40
C THR A 6 -20.84 -10.60 0.74
N ALA A 7 -21.42 -9.51 0.25
CA ALA A 7 -20.93 -8.18 0.63
C ALA A 7 -21.23 -7.91 2.12
N GLU A 8 -22.41 -8.33 2.56
CA GLU A 8 -22.95 -8.19 3.89
C GLU A 8 -22.11 -8.95 4.92
N GLU A 9 -21.82 -10.24 4.69
CA GLU A 9 -20.98 -11.04 5.59
C GLU A 9 -19.59 -10.44 5.76
N ARG A 10 -18.96 -10.02 4.66
CA ARG A 10 -17.61 -9.42 4.70
C ARG A 10 -17.61 -8.06 5.41
N ALA A 11 -18.65 -7.26 5.19
CA ALA A 11 -18.83 -5.97 5.86
C ALA A 11 -19.04 -6.14 7.37
N ASP A 12 -19.89 -7.09 7.78
CA ASP A 12 -20.12 -7.38 9.19
C ASP A 12 -18.89 -7.96 9.89
N ASP A 13 -18.13 -8.83 9.22
CA ASP A 13 -16.87 -9.34 9.75
C ASP A 13 -15.84 -8.22 9.96
N LEU A 14 -15.69 -7.33 8.98
CA LEU A 14 -14.79 -6.19 9.10
C LEU A 14 -15.24 -5.23 10.20
N ARG A 15 -16.54 -4.92 10.25
CA ARG A 15 -17.11 -4.03 11.27
C ARG A 15 -16.92 -4.62 12.67
N ARG A 16 -17.19 -5.90 12.86
CA ARG A 16 -16.96 -6.60 14.13
C ARG A 16 -15.50 -6.53 14.54
N ALA A 17 -14.58 -6.82 13.62
CA ALA A 17 -13.15 -6.77 13.89
C ALA A 17 -12.66 -5.37 14.31
N LEU A 18 -13.23 -4.31 13.72
CA LEU A 18 -12.88 -2.92 14.03
C LEU A 18 -13.57 -2.39 15.29
N MET A 19 -14.76 -2.90 15.64
CA MET A 19 -15.56 -2.41 16.76
C MET A 19 -15.39 -3.21 18.05
N ASP A 20 -14.88 -4.44 18.01
CA ASP A 20 -14.66 -5.24 19.21
C ASP A 20 -13.45 -4.72 19.99
N PRO A 21 -13.61 -4.21 21.22
CA PRO A 21 -12.51 -3.67 22.01
C PRO A 21 -11.48 -4.72 22.44
N SER A 22 -11.83 -6.01 22.42
CA SER A 22 -10.91 -7.11 22.76
C SER A 22 -9.93 -7.47 21.63
N ILE A 23 -10.15 -6.95 20.42
CA ILE A 23 -9.31 -7.23 19.25
C ILE A 23 -8.25 -6.14 19.09
N GLU A 24 -6.97 -6.46 19.26
CA GLU A 24 -5.87 -5.50 19.07
C GLU A 24 -5.31 -5.50 17.64
N ILE A 25 -5.44 -6.62 16.93
CA ILE A 25 -4.88 -6.82 15.60
C ILE A 25 -5.96 -7.35 14.64
N VAL A 26 -6.20 -6.62 13.56
CA VAL A 26 -7.02 -7.06 12.42
C VAL A 26 -6.09 -7.47 11.28
N TRP A 27 -5.93 -8.78 11.09
CA TRP A 27 -5.06 -9.33 10.06
C TRP A 27 -5.87 -9.84 8.88
N LEU A 28 -5.70 -9.23 7.71
CA LEU A 28 -6.40 -9.67 6.51
C LEU A 28 -5.93 -11.08 6.11
N ALA A 29 -6.90 -11.99 6.00
CA ALA A 29 -6.63 -13.41 5.78
C ALA A 29 -5.94 -13.65 4.43
N ARG A 30 -6.34 -12.92 3.38
CA ARG A 30 -5.82 -13.02 2.03
C ARG A 30 -5.97 -11.69 1.31
N GLY A 31 -5.06 -11.41 0.37
CA GLY A 31 -5.29 -10.38 -0.65
C GLY A 31 -6.29 -10.86 -1.70
N GLY A 32 -6.33 -10.19 -2.85
CA GLY A 32 -7.21 -10.54 -3.95
C GLY A 32 -7.94 -9.32 -4.47
N PHE A 33 -9.26 -9.33 -4.40
CA PHE A 33 -10.12 -8.24 -4.86
C PHE A 33 -11.35 -8.14 -3.98
N GLY A 34 -11.82 -6.91 -3.75
CA GLY A 34 -13.11 -6.63 -3.13
C GLY A 34 -13.06 -5.88 -1.80
N CYS A 35 -11.90 -5.46 -1.31
CA CYS A 35 -11.77 -4.56 -0.16
C CYS A 35 -12.43 -3.20 -0.44
N ALA A 36 -12.32 -2.69 -1.67
CA ALA A 36 -12.95 -1.44 -2.09
C ALA A 36 -14.50 -1.47 -1.97
N HIS A 37 -15.12 -2.65 -2.06
CA HIS A 37 -16.57 -2.80 -1.90
C HIS A 37 -17.01 -2.60 -0.44
N LEU A 38 -16.08 -2.64 0.51
CA LEU A 38 -16.38 -2.56 1.95
C LEU A 38 -16.22 -1.13 2.50
N LEU A 39 -15.72 -0.18 1.70
CA LEU A 39 -15.34 1.15 2.19
C LEU A 39 -16.54 1.95 2.71
N GLU A 40 -17.73 1.74 2.15
CA GLU A 40 -18.98 2.37 2.60
C GLU A 40 -19.57 1.75 3.86
N HIS A 41 -19.08 0.57 4.24
CA HIS A 41 -19.52 -0.16 5.41
C HIS A 41 -18.55 -0.04 6.60
N LEU A 42 -17.49 0.76 6.45
CA LEU A 42 -16.58 1.04 7.55
C LEU A 42 -17.34 1.75 8.68
N PRO A 43 -17.23 1.30 9.94
CA PRO A 43 -17.89 1.97 11.06
C PRO A 43 -17.35 3.39 11.24
N ASP A 44 -18.15 4.33 11.73
CA ASP A 44 -17.68 5.71 11.97
C ASP A 44 -16.63 5.77 13.08
N GLU A 45 -16.84 4.96 14.13
CA GLU A 45 -15.94 4.85 15.27
C GLU A 45 -15.11 3.57 15.22
N ILE A 46 -14.03 3.52 16.01
CA ILE A 46 -13.21 2.33 16.24
C ILE A 46 -12.96 2.26 17.74
N ALA A 47 -13.34 1.13 18.36
CA ALA A 47 -13.52 1.06 19.81
C ALA A 47 -12.21 1.16 20.63
N THR A 48 -11.06 0.85 20.05
CA THR A 48 -9.72 0.96 20.67
C THR A 48 -8.63 1.18 19.61
N PRO A 49 -7.41 1.62 19.96
CA PRO A 49 -6.27 1.56 19.06
C PRO A 49 -6.02 0.13 18.55
N LYS A 50 -5.80 -0.03 17.25
CA LYS A 50 -5.63 -1.34 16.61
C LYS A 50 -4.55 -1.32 15.55
N THR A 51 -3.92 -2.47 15.35
CA THR A 51 -3.03 -2.69 14.21
C THR A 51 -3.79 -3.42 13.10
N ILE A 52 -3.69 -2.93 11.86
CA ILE A 52 -4.31 -3.55 10.69
C ILE A 52 -3.22 -4.00 9.73
N ILE A 53 -3.23 -5.27 9.34
CA ILE A 53 -2.14 -5.89 8.56
C ILE A 53 -2.67 -6.48 7.26
N GLY A 54 -2.04 -6.13 6.14
CA GLY A 54 -2.31 -6.69 4.83
C GLY A 54 -1.50 -6.01 3.73
N PHE A 55 -1.58 -6.54 2.50
CA PHE A 55 -0.91 -5.99 1.32
C PHE A 55 -1.81 -6.14 0.10
N SER A 56 -1.42 -5.56 -1.04
CA SER A 56 -2.20 -5.59 -2.29
C SER A 56 -3.58 -4.91 -2.13
N ASP A 57 -4.69 -5.60 -2.33
CA ASP A 57 -6.07 -5.06 -2.25
C ASP A 57 -6.39 -4.34 -0.92
N ALA A 58 -5.69 -4.71 0.15
CA ALA A 58 -5.72 -4.04 1.45
C ALA A 58 -5.42 -2.53 1.36
N THR A 59 -4.69 -2.09 0.34
CA THR A 59 -4.34 -0.70 0.09
C THR A 59 -5.58 0.21 0.06
N SER A 60 -6.71 -0.25 -0.47
CA SER A 60 -7.97 0.52 -0.46
C SER A 60 -8.48 0.79 0.97
N LEU A 61 -8.41 -0.20 1.86
CA LEU A 61 -8.71 -0.04 3.28
C LEU A 61 -7.72 0.91 3.95
N PHE A 62 -6.43 0.80 3.62
CA PHE A 62 -5.42 1.69 4.19
C PHE A 62 -5.67 3.15 3.83
N CYS A 63 -6.05 3.45 2.58
CA CYS A 63 -6.42 4.81 2.21
C CYS A 63 -7.63 5.32 3.00
N ALA A 64 -8.66 4.49 3.20
CA ALA A 64 -9.85 4.86 3.94
C ALA A 64 -9.61 5.05 5.45
N LEU A 65 -8.62 4.34 6.00
CA LEU A 65 -8.36 4.28 7.44
C LEU A 65 -7.16 5.14 7.88
N ALA A 66 -6.39 5.71 6.95
CA ALA A 66 -5.10 6.36 7.22
C ALA A 66 -5.13 7.48 8.26
N ASP A 67 -6.22 8.24 8.34
CA ASP A 67 -6.34 9.39 9.24
C ASP A 67 -7.14 9.06 10.52
N ARG A 68 -7.51 7.79 10.72
CA ARG A 68 -8.23 7.39 11.93
C ARG A 68 -7.26 7.29 13.10
N PRO A 69 -7.49 8.03 14.20
CA PRO A 69 -6.60 8.01 15.35
C PRO A 69 -6.56 6.61 15.98
N GLY A 70 -5.39 6.23 16.50
CA GLY A 70 -5.19 4.93 17.13
C GLY A 70 -5.00 3.76 16.17
N LEU A 71 -5.10 3.96 14.85
CA LEU A 71 -4.80 2.92 13.89
C LEU A 71 -3.33 2.88 13.47
N ARG A 72 -2.74 1.70 13.55
CA ARG A 72 -1.45 1.38 12.95
C ARG A 72 -1.68 0.52 11.72
N LEU A 73 -1.46 1.09 10.53
CA LEU A 73 -1.60 0.37 9.27
C LEU A 73 -0.25 -0.22 8.87
N LEU A 74 -0.18 -1.54 8.73
CA LEU A 74 1.01 -2.27 8.34
C LEU A 74 0.81 -2.88 6.95
N HIS A 75 1.47 -2.29 5.95
CA HIS A 75 1.61 -2.92 4.64
C HIS A 75 2.56 -4.12 4.78
N GLY A 76 1.99 -5.32 4.85
CA GLY A 76 2.70 -6.54 5.20
C GLY A 76 1.94 -7.80 4.78
N PRO A 77 2.53 -8.99 4.91
CA PRO A 77 1.94 -10.21 4.40
C PRO A 77 0.56 -10.45 5.01
N THR A 78 -0.40 -10.82 4.17
CA THR A 78 -1.67 -11.41 4.63
C THR A 78 -1.42 -12.70 5.40
N PHE A 79 -2.38 -13.14 6.21
CA PHE A 79 -2.20 -14.36 7.01
C PHE A 79 -1.86 -15.59 6.13
N HIS A 80 -2.51 -15.72 4.98
CA HIS A 80 -2.23 -16.78 4.02
C HIS A 80 -0.80 -16.69 3.44
N SER A 81 -0.35 -15.51 3.03
CA SER A 81 1.02 -15.34 2.50
C SER A 81 2.08 -15.50 3.59
N LEU A 82 1.78 -15.06 4.81
CA LEU A 82 2.64 -15.31 5.97
C LEU A 82 2.84 -16.81 6.15
N ALA A 83 1.78 -17.62 6.02
CA ALA A 83 1.90 -19.06 6.16
C ALA A 83 2.63 -19.74 4.98
N THR A 84 2.43 -19.27 3.74
CA THR A 84 2.72 -20.08 2.54
C THR A 84 3.71 -19.48 1.54
N LYS A 85 4.04 -18.19 1.63
CA LYS A 85 4.78 -17.48 0.57
C LYS A 85 6.01 -16.73 1.03
N VAL A 86 6.03 -16.27 2.28
CA VAL A 86 7.14 -15.47 2.79
C VAL A 86 8.25 -16.33 3.39
N ASP A 87 9.47 -15.81 3.32
CA ASP A 87 10.67 -16.40 3.93
C ASP A 87 10.74 -16.15 5.44
N ASP A 88 11.73 -16.77 6.08
CA ASP A 88 11.93 -16.67 7.53
C ASP A 88 12.35 -15.27 7.97
N ALA A 89 13.07 -14.53 7.11
CA ALA A 89 13.45 -13.14 7.36
C ALA A 89 12.20 -12.26 7.49
N THR A 90 11.26 -12.35 6.55
CA THR A 90 9.99 -11.62 6.60
C THR A 90 9.15 -12.03 7.82
N ARG A 91 9.15 -13.30 8.21
CA ARG A 91 8.45 -13.77 9.43
C ARG A 91 9.06 -13.18 10.70
N ALA A 92 10.39 -13.13 10.76
CA ALA A 92 11.13 -12.52 11.86
C ALA A 92 10.85 -11.01 11.94
N ASP A 93 10.87 -10.31 10.81
CA ASP A 93 10.57 -8.89 10.74
C ASP A 93 9.16 -8.56 11.22
N ILE A 94 8.15 -9.32 10.78
CA ILE A 94 6.78 -9.13 11.25
C ILE A 94 6.66 -9.42 12.75
N ARG A 95 7.33 -10.45 13.25
CA ARG A 95 7.39 -10.71 14.70
C ARG A 95 8.00 -9.54 15.46
N ALA A 96 9.12 -9.00 14.99
CA ALA A 96 9.78 -7.85 15.60
C ALA A 96 8.87 -6.61 15.62
N VAL A 97 8.21 -6.32 14.49
CA VAL A 97 7.22 -5.22 14.35
C VAL A 97 6.09 -5.31 15.37
N LEU A 98 5.61 -6.52 15.65
CA LEU A 98 4.50 -6.77 16.57
C LEU A 98 4.94 -6.84 18.03
N SER A 99 6.18 -7.26 18.29
CA SER A 99 6.74 -7.37 19.64
C SER A 99 7.35 -6.04 20.13
N GLY A 100 7.55 -5.08 19.21
CA GLY A 100 8.19 -3.80 19.51
C GLY A 100 9.72 -3.87 19.50
N ASP A 101 10.28 -4.91 18.90
CA ASP A 101 11.72 -5.11 18.82
C ASP A 101 12.37 -4.12 17.83
N GLU A 102 13.64 -3.82 18.06
CA GLU A 102 14.44 -3.02 17.15
C GLU A 102 14.65 -3.77 15.82
N ARG A 103 14.66 -3.00 14.72
CA ARG A 103 14.82 -3.54 13.36
C ARG A 103 15.96 -2.81 12.67
N ALA A 104 16.71 -3.54 11.85
CA ALA A 104 17.71 -2.95 11.00
C ALA A 104 17.06 -1.97 10.01
N ALA A 105 17.78 -0.90 9.69
CA ALA A 105 17.37 -0.01 8.61
C ALA A 105 17.44 -0.73 7.27
N LEU A 106 16.45 -0.49 6.41
CA LEU A 106 16.44 -1.02 5.04
C LEU A 106 17.39 -0.18 4.17
N SER A 107 18.24 -0.86 3.41
CA SER A 107 19.14 -0.22 2.46
C SER A 107 18.40 0.10 1.17
N LEU A 108 18.28 1.39 0.83
CA LEU A 108 17.62 1.84 -0.38
C LEU A 108 18.63 2.37 -1.41
N ARG A 109 18.35 2.14 -2.69
CA ARG A 109 19.06 2.72 -3.82
C ARG A 109 18.40 4.01 -4.25
N HIS A 110 19.17 5.09 -4.34
CA HIS A 110 18.69 6.37 -4.89
C HIS A 110 18.62 6.29 -6.42
N LEU A 111 17.47 6.65 -7.01
CA LEU A 111 17.23 6.61 -8.45
C LEU A 111 17.24 8.00 -9.10
N SER A 112 16.59 8.98 -8.46
CA SER A 112 16.40 10.32 -9.03
C SER A 112 16.03 11.34 -7.95
N GLY A 113 16.09 12.62 -8.29
CA GLY A 113 15.78 13.75 -7.41
C GLY A 113 16.97 14.24 -6.58
N ALA A 114 16.74 15.29 -5.79
CA ALA A 114 17.78 15.87 -4.95
C ALA A 114 18.13 14.92 -3.78
N PRO A 115 19.40 14.56 -3.59
CA PRO A 115 19.80 13.72 -2.47
C PRO A 115 19.59 14.48 -1.15
N GLY A 116 19.10 13.78 -0.13
CA GLY A 116 18.90 14.37 1.19
C GLY A 116 18.16 13.45 2.14
N ALA A 117 18.23 13.76 3.44
CA ALA A 117 17.43 13.08 4.44
C ALA A 117 15.97 13.53 4.32
N VAL A 118 15.07 12.58 4.07
CA VAL A 118 13.62 12.82 4.03
C VAL A 118 12.97 12.10 5.20
N ARG A 119 12.06 12.80 5.88
CA ARG A 119 11.23 12.24 6.96
C ARG A 119 9.77 12.52 6.66
N GLY A 120 8.92 11.51 6.83
CA GLY A 120 7.48 11.61 6.65
C GLY A 120 6.80 10.34 7.09
N ARG A 121 5.47 10.38 7.19
CA ARG A 121 4.66 9.17 7.37
C ARG A 121 4.81 8.28 6.14
N LEU A 122 4.86 6.97 6.31
CA LEU A 122 4.80 6.04 5.17
C LEU A 122 3.33 5.84 4.75
N CYS A 123 3.04 5.96 3.46
CA CYS A 123 1.73 5.63 2.89
C CYS A 123 1.88 4.98 1.50
N GLY A 124 0.79 4.53 0.90
CA GLY A 124 0.78 3.95 -0.46
C GLY A 124 0.48 2.46 -0.46
N GLY A 125 1.18 1.70 -1.31
CA GLY A 125 0.99 0.27 -1.53
C GLY A 125 0.77 -0.03 -3.01
N ASN A 126 -0.24 -0.84 -3.32
CA ASN A 126 -0.46 -1.32 -4.69
C ASN A 126 -0.93 -0.19 -5.63
N VAL A 127 -0.16 0.09 -6.69
CA VAL A 127 -0.41 1.20 -7.62
C VAL A 127 -1.81 1.12 -8.24
N THR A 128 -2.20 -0.06 -8.75
CA THR A 128 -3.49 -0.25 -9.42
C THR A 128 -4.66 -0.08 -8.45
N VAL A 129 -4.53 -0.56 -7.21
CA VAL A 129 -5.54 -0.37 -6.16
C VAL A 129 -5.64 1.11 -5.75
N LEU A 130 -4.51 1.81 -5.59
CA LEU A 130 -4.51 3.25 -5.34
C LEU A 130 -5.26 4.00 -6.44
N ALA A 131 -4.97 3.69 -7.71
CA ALA A 131 -5.63 4.31 -8.85
C ALA A 131 -7.14 4.03 -8.85
N SER A 132 -7.57 2.83 -8.45
CA SER A 132 -9.00 2.47 -8.40
C SER A 132 -9.85 3.31 -7.45
N VAL A 133 -9.24 3.94 -6.43
CA VAL A 133 -9.90 4.81 -5.46
C VAL A 133 -9.57 6.29 -5.66
N ALA A 134 -8.84 6.64 -6.72
CA ALA A 134 -8.49 8.02 -7.04
C ALA A 134 -9.75 8.84 -7.41
N GLY A 135 -9.81 10.09 -6.93
CA GLY A 135 -10.98 10.97 -7.10
C GLY A 135 -12.16 10.67 -6.15
N THR A 136 -12.03 9.72 -5.23
CA THR A 136 -13.04 9.41 -4.22
C THR A 136 -12.68 10.01 -2.86
N ARG A 137 -13.60 9.97 -1.89
CA ARG A 137 -13.30 10.38 -0.50
C ARG A 137 -12.23 9.53 0.19
N TRP A 138 -11.92 8.35 -0.36
CA TRP A 138 -10.87 7.44 0.13
C TRP A 138 -9.63 7.44 -0.76
N SER A 139 -9.40 8.48 -1.57
CA SER A 139 -8.15 8.63 -2.30
C SER A 139 -6.94 8.70 -1.37
N LEU A 140 -5.77 8.34 -1.90
CA LEU A 140 -4.50 8.46 -1.20
C LEU A 140 -4.27 9.90 -0.71
N ARG A 141 -3.86 10.02 0.56
CA ARG A 141 -3.44 11.29 1.17
C ARG A 141 -1.95 11.21 1.47
N SER A 142 -1.16 11.87 0.63
CA SER A 142 0.31 11.82 0.66
C SER A 142 0.99 13.07 1.20
N ARG A 143 0.23 14.08 1.66
CA ARG A 143 0.82 15.31 2.20
C ARG A 143 1.76 14.98 3.35
N ASP A 144 2.99 15.50 3.26
CA ASP A 144 4.07 15.28 4.22
C ASP A 144 4.47 13.80 4.41
N ALA A 145 4.16 12.96 3.41
CA ALA A 145 4.39 11.53 3.46
C ALA A 145 5.48 11.06 2.47
N ILE A 146 6.06 9.91 2.78
CA ILE A 146 6.86 9.09 1.86
C ILE A 146 5.91 8.08 1.24
N VAL A 147 5.85 8.04 -0.09
CA VAL A 147 4.89 7.21 -0.83
C VAL A 147 5.58 5.93 -1.32
N LEU A 148 5.19 4.79 -0.76
CA LEU A 148 5.58 3.46 -1.22
C LEU A 148 4.68 3.01 -2.37
N LEU A 149 5.26 2.54 -3.47
CA LEU A 149 4.54 2.05 -4.64
C LEU A 149 5.05 0.66 -5.04
N GLU A 150 4.15 -0.29 -5.16
CA GLU A 150 4.43 -1.66 -5.64
C GLU A 150 3.31 -2.12 -6.56
N ASP A 151 3.58 -3.13 -7.40
CA ASP A 151 2.51 -3.81 -8.13
C ASP A 151 2.94 -5.20 -8.61
N VAL A 152 1.99 -5.98 -9.12
CA VAL A 152 2.22 -7.34 -9.59
C VAL A 152 1.41 -7.61 -10.84
N THR A 153 2.01 -8.28 -11.83
CA THR A 153 1.36 -8.80 -13.04
C THR A 153 0.73 -7.76 -13.97
N GLU A 154 0.99 -6.48 -13.75
CA GLU A 154 0.49 -5.41 -14.61
C GLU A 154 1.49 -5.05 -15.73
N PHE A 155 0.97 -4.85 -16.94
CA PHE A 155 1.78 -4.38 -18.05
C PHE A 155 2.24 -2.94 -17.81
N GLY A 156 3.44 -2.59 -18.28
CA GLY A 156 4.04 -1.26 -18.10
C GLY A 156 3.13 -0.11 -18.52
N TYR A 157 2.43 -0.22 -19.65
CA TYR A 157 1.49 0.82 -20.11
C TYR A 157 0.25 0.97 -19.21
N ARG A 158 -0.14 -0.07 -18.44
CA ARG A 158 -1.23 0.01 -17.46
C ARG A 158 -0.75 0.65 -16.16
N LEU A 159 0.48 0.38 -15.76
CA LEU A 159 1.14 1.05 -14.65
C LEU A 159 1.33 2.54 -14.93
N ASP A 160 1.84 2.88 -16.11
CA ASP A 160 1.94 4.27 -16.59
C ASP A 160 0.59 4.99 -16.48
N ARG A 161 -0.46 4.39 -17.04
CA ARG A 161 -1.82 4.96 -16.97
C ARG A 161 -2.30 5.15 -15.53
N SER A 162 -2.04 4.18 -14.65
CA SER A 162 -2.47 4.23 -13.24
C SER A 162 -1.72 5.30 -12.47
N LEU A 163 -0.40 5.44 -12.67
CA LEU A 163 0.41 6.49 -12.08
C LEU A 163 0.03 7.87 -12.63
N THR A 164 -0.26 7.96 -13.92
CA THR A 164 -0.79 9.18 -14.54
C THR A 164 -2.13 9.57 -13.95
N GLN A 165 -3.05 8.63 -13.73
CA GLN A 165 -4.32 8.89 -13.05
C GLN A 165 -4.11 9.40 -11.62
N LEU A 166 -3.22 8.78 -10.85
CA LEU A 166 -2.89 9.22 -9.49
C LEU A 166 -2.32 10.64 -9.50
N ARG A 167 -1.37 10.94 -10.39
CA ARG A 167 -0.81 12.28 -10.58
C ARG A 167 -1.89 13.31 -10.91
N LEU A 168 -2.75 13.03 -11.90
CA LEU A 168 -3.80 13.96 -12.33
C LEU A 168 -4.90 14.16 -11.29
N SER A 169 -5.11 13.20 -10.39
CA SER A 169 -6.07 13.30 -9.28
C SER A 169 -5.54 14.09 -8.07
N GLY A 170 -4.27 14.52 -8.07
CA GLY A 170 -3.63 15.16 -6.93
C GLY A 170 -3.25 14.19 -5.80
N ALA A 171 -3.29 12.87 -6.04
CA ALA A 171 -3.01 11.85 -5.01
C ALA A 171 -1.59 11.90 -4.44
N PHE A 172 -0.67 12.58 -5.13
CA PHE A 172 0.73 12.77 -4.71
C PHE A 172 1.03 14.20 -4.23
N ASP A 173 0.03 15.07 -4.14
CA ASP A 173 0.24 16.47 -3.77
C ASP A 173 0.79 16.59 -2.34
N GLY A 174 1.93 17.26 -2.21
CA GLY A 174 2.64 17.42 -0.95
C GLY A 174 3.42 16.19 -0.48
N ALA A 175 3.58 15.15 -1.32
CA ALA A 175 4.51 14.07 -1.05
C ALA A 175 5.94 14.59 -0.85
N ARG A 176 6.74 13.85 -0.08
CA ARG A 176 8.13 14.20 0.26
C ARG A 176 9.17 13.33 -0.46
N ALA A 177 8.81 12.09 -0.77
CA ALA A 177 9.64 11.16 -1.53
C ALA A 177 8.78 10.01 -2.06
N PHE A 178 9.31 9.30 -3.06
CA PHE A 178 8.76 8.03 -3.53
C PHE A 178 9.73 6.88 -3.21
N VAL A 179 9.18 5.74 -2.83
CA VAL A 179 9.91 4.49 -2.67
C VAL A 179 9.24 3.46 -3.56
N LEU A 180 9.98 2.95 -4.54
CA LEU A 180 9.56 1.87 -5.41
C LEU A 180 9.85 0.54 -4.71
N GLY A 181 8.79 -0.15 -4.33
CA GLY A 181 8.84 -1.54 -3.93
C GLY A 181 9.02 -2.46 -5.14
N GLN A 182 8.56 -3.70 -5.00
CA GLN A 182 8.71 -4.69 -6.05
C GLN A 182 7.61 -4.57 -7.11
N PHE A 183 8.00 -4.54 -8.38
CA PHE A 183 7.10 -4.64 -9.52
C PHE A 183 7.22 -6.03 -10.14
N THR A 184 6.48 -6.99 -9.58
CA THR A 184 6.69 -8.41 -9.86
C THR A 184 5.96 -8.85 -11.13
N ARG A 185 6.70 -9.41 -12.09
CA ARG A 185 6.15 -9.86 -13.39
C ARG A 185 5.36 -8.75 -14.10
N CYS A 186 5.90 -7.54 -14.10
CA CYS A 186 5.30 -6.39 -14.78
C CYS A 186 6.04 -6.13 -16.10
N PRO A 187 5.65 -6.77 -17.22
CA PRO A 187 6.37 -6.67 -18.47
C PRO A 187 6.14 -5.32 -19.15
N ILE A 188 7.16 -4.84 -19.86
CA ILE A 188 7.07 -3.75 -20.82
C ILE A 188 6.83 -4.31 -22.24
N PRO A 189 6.38 -3.49 -23.22
CA PRO A 189 6.20 -3.94 -24.59
C PRO A 189 7.49 -4.52 -25.20
N ASP A 190 7.35 -5.55 -26.03
CA ASP A 190 8.48 -6.14 -26.75
C ASP A 190 9.14 -5.10 -27.66
N GLY A 191 10.47 -5.03 -27.63
CA GLY A 191 11.25 -4.07 -28.42
C GLY A 191 11.27 -2.64 -27.86
N ALA A 192 10.76 -2.40 -26.65
CA ALA A 192 10.92 -1.13 -25.96
C ALA A 192 12.41 -0.80 -25.73
N ASP A 193 12.76 0.48 -25.87
CA ASP A 193 14.10 1.04 -25.66
C ASP A 193 14.32 1.56 -24.22
N PHE A 194 13.33 1.35 -23.34
CA PHE A 194 13.36 1.71 -21.92
C PHE A 194 13.08 0.49 -21.04
N THR A 195 13.43 0.59 -19.76
CA THR A 195 13.12 -0.39 -18.72
C THR A 195 11.88 0.03 -17.92
N LEU A 196 11.28 -0.91 -17.18
CA LEU A 196 10.18 -0.56 -16.27
C LEU A 196 10.60 0.50 -15.23
N GLU A 197 11.80 0.39 -14.65
CA GLU A 197 12.30 1.36 -13.66
C GLU A 197 12.44 2.76 -14.28
N GLN A 198 12.94 2.87 -15.51
CA GLN A 198 13.01 4.14 -16.24
C GLN A 198 11.61 4.74 -16.45
N MET A 199 10.64 3.95 -16.91
CA MET A 199 9.26 4.43 -17.07
C MET A 199 8.67 4.95 -15.74
N LEU A 200 8.86 4.21 -14.64
CA LEU A 200 8.38 4.63 -13.31
C LEU A 200 9.05 5.95 -12.86
N VAL A 201 10.36 6.08 -13.08
CA VAL A 201 11.12 7.30 -12.77
C VAL A 201 10.66 8.48 -13.64
N ASP A 202 10.36 8.27 -14.92
CA ASP A 202 9.92 9.33 -15.83
C ASP A 202 8.56 9.89 -15.41
N VAL A 203 7.59 9.02 -15.08
CA VAL A 203 6.25 9.44 -14.64
C VAL A 203 6.30 10.18 -13.30
N LEU A 204 7.13 9.72 -12.36
CA LEU A 204 7.27 10.31 -11.02
C LEU A 204 8.25 11.50 -10.98
N GLY A 205 9.18 11.59 -11.92
CA GLY A 205 10.23 12.61 -11.96
C GLY A 205 9.68 14.03 -12.13
N GLY A 206 8.49 14.17 -12.72
CA GLY A 206 7.79 15.45 -12.85
C GLY A 206 7.49 16.16 -11.53
N PHE A 207 7.58 15.47 -10.39
CA PHE A 207 7.42 16.07 -9.06
C PHE A 207 8.71 16.67 -8.50
N GLY A 208 9.88 16.36 -9.07
CA GLY A 208 11.18 16.81 -8.56
C GLY A 208 11.56 16.26 -7.18
N LEU A 209 10.85 15.24 -6.70
CA LEU A 209 11.07 14.61 -5.40
C LEU A 209 12.09 13.47 -5.52
N PRO A 210 12.83 13.14 -4.44
CA PRO A 210 13.71 12.00 -4.45
C PRO A 210 12.94 10.68 -4.59
N ILE A 211 13.48 9.79 -5.42
CA ILE A 211 12.92 8.48 -5.73
C ILE A 211 13.95 7.43 -5.31
N TYR A 212 13.50 6.43 -4.57
CA TYR A 212 14.31 5.32 -4.08
C TYR A 212 13.75 3.97 -4.55
N SER A 213 14.59 2.94 -4.61
CA SER A 213 14.18 1.54 -4.82
C SER A 213 15.06 0.58 -4.00
N GLY A 214 14.93 -0.73 -4.23
CA GLY A 214 15.79 -1.75 -3.60
C GLY A 214 15.18 -2.45 -2.39
N LEU A 215 13.85 -2.43 -2.27
CA LEU A 215 13.09 -3.22 -1.30
C LEU A 215 12.86 -4.68 -1.76
#